data_AF-A0A0T9TP69-F1
#
_entry.id   AF-A0A0T9TP69-F1
#
_cell.length_a   1.000
_cell.length_b   1.000
_cell.length_c   1.000
_cell.angle_alpha   90.00
_cell.angle_beta   90.00
_cell.angle_gamma   90.00
#
_symmetry.space_group_name_H-M   'P 1'
#
loop_
_entity.id
_entity.type
_entity.pdbx_description
1 polymer ?
#
loop_
_entity_poly.entity_id
_entity_poly.type
_entity_poly.pdbx_seq_one_letter_code
_entity_poly.pdbx_strand_id
1 'polypeptide(L)'
;MRVSSEQQLSGDGLDRQESMLTRYFDDNASCYDFDPNYELIVDRGVSAFKGHHQRESAGLGGFFKKVRNGEVEKGSVLCVESLDRFSRENPFKCVEYISILDSYQIELHDVDKKLKIGRKYPNSLSFAVMIAERSYEESRLKSVRIQKGWDKRRKMAKEEGQYMIKNCPKWIDVVNDRYVLNENHIVIREIFDLYLSGIGSYTIAVMLNRDNKTIDGMKWNSTKICHVLRNRRCKGEYTSNRVIRNFDDDTVTSTFEILNIYPRIVSDDEFHEVSTRLEKFNYTGRIRHDLKRTVFNSLLKCELCGSALGVSSTSGYTYIKCDNARANGGCTGVLMAYMPFEKAILSHIKDIDISRVINIDSTISNIDILKAEVVELESYIQSFTAGIENLKQQGRLPTFDMLDGKAQAEDRLQDVKKTLAAERDTANVSNLEFSSDIHKLENIIERSRLEVELRKVIKRIAVKANKTYITADISYYNDDNIKHILLIHKKKAIIEAMGEISQQGRWRIYSFLESGVQVFRVESNGDVWTLAAARNKSINEIQKYMTMMVGREPIDFDYYINEDMIEWI
;
A
#
# COMPACT_ATOMS: atom_id res chain seq x y z
N MET A 1 21.76 -2.28 41.51
CA MET A 1 21.34 -3.57 40.90
C MET A 1 20.90 -3.36 39.45
N ARG A 2 21.06 -4.37 38.57
CA ARG A 2 20.74 -4.23 37.14
C ARG A 2 20.24 -5.53 36.53
N VAL A 3 19.18 -5.45 35.72
CA VAL A 3 18.59 -6.59 34.98
C VAL A 3 19.00 -6.52 33.49
N SER A 4 19.38 -7.67 32.91
CA SER A 4 19.91 -7.77 31.54
C SER A 4 18.83 -7.83 30.43
N SER A 5 17.60 -8.25 30.74
CA SER A 5 16.43 -8.19 29.84
C SER A 5 15.10 -8.35 30.61
N GLU A 6 13.99 -7.83 30.09
CA GLU A 6 12.64 -7.99 30.69
C GLU A 6 12.20 -9.47 30.80
N GLN A 7 12.70 -10.37 29.94
CA GLN A 7 12.40 -11.80 30.01
C GLN A 7 13.04 -12.52 31.21
N GLN A 8 13.97 -11.87 31.93
CA GLN A 8 14.56 -12.40 33.16
C GLN A 8 13.83 -11.95 34.44
N LEU A 9 12.72 -11.21 34.33
CA LEU A 9 11.91 -10.79 35.48
C LEU A 9 11.23 -11.95 36.24
N SER A 10 11.27 -13.17 35.69
CA SER A 10 10.53 -14.33 36.20
C SER A 10 11.36 -15.34 37.01
N GLY A 11 12.59 -15.02 37.45
CA GLY A 11 13.33 -15.95 38.33
C GLY A 11 14.54 -15.36 39.03
N ASP A 12 14.64 -15.65 40.34
CA ASP A 12 15.78 -15.84 41.26
C ASP A 12 17.03 -14.91 41.22
N GLY A 13 17.21 -14.10 40.18
CA GLY A 13 18.43 -13.32 39.95
C GLY A 13 18.44 -11.96 40.66
N LEU A 14 17.28 -11.30 40.80
CA LEU A 14 17.16 -10.02 41.52
C LEU A 14 17.27 -10.25 43.03
N ASP A 15 16.52 -11.23 43.55
CA ASP A 15 16.55 -11.61 44.97
C ASP A 15 17.97 -12.03 45.39
N ARG A 16 18.71 -12.72 44.51
CA ARG A 16 20.12 -13.08 44.75
C ARG A 16 21.06 -11.88 44.78
N GLN A 17 20.90 -10.91 43.88
CA GLN A 17 21.72 -9.69 43.85
C GLN A 17 21.47 -8.83 45.09
N GLU A 18 20.21 -8.68 45.45
CA GLU A 18 19.79 -7.93 46.63
C GLU A 18 20.33 -8.60 47.89
N SER A 19 20.11 -9.90 48.05
CA SER A 19 20.61 -10.67 49.19
C SER A 19 22.13 -10.60 49.33
N MET A 20 22.88 -10.58 48.23
CA MET A 20 24.35 -10.48 48.26
C MET A 20 24.83 -9.10 48.70
N LEU A 21 24.18 -8.04 48.23
CA LEU A 21 24.51 -6.66 48.61
C LEU A 21 24.10 -6.36 50.05
N THR A 22 22.89 -6.77 50.45
CA THR A 22 22.36 -6.61 51.82
C THR A 22 23.21 -7.38 52.81
N ARG A 23 23.57 -8.63 52.51
CA ARG A 23 24.47 -9.41 53.38
C ARG A 23 25.85 -8.77 53.50
N TYR A 24 26.42 -8.29 52.41
CA TYR A 24 27.70 -7.58 52.47
C TYR A 24 27.60 -6.32 53.33
N PHE A 25 26.50 -5.58 53.22
CA PHE A 25 26.23 -4.42 54.07
C PHE A 25 26.14 -4.82 55.55
N ASP A 26 25.29 -5.79 55.90
CA ASP A 26 25.07 -6.26 57.28
C ASP A 26 26.36 -6.80 57.92
N ASP A 27 27.11 -7.62 57.18
CA ASP A 27 28.36 -8.24 57.64
C ASP A 27 29.48 -7.20 57.87
N ASN A 28 29.39 -6.01 57.23
CA ASN A 28 30.42 -4.97 57.30
C ASN A 28 29.97 -3.72 58.07
N ALA A 29 28.67 -3.53 58.34
CA ALA A 29 28.12 -2.32 58.95
C ALA A 29 28.80 -1.92 60.26
N SER A 30 29.11 -2.91 61.12
CA SER A 30 29.78 -2.69 62.41
C SER A 30 31.26 -2.26 62.30
N CYS A 31 31.94 -2.62 61.20
CA CYS A 31 33.35 -2.32 60.98
C CYS A 31 33.58 -0.98 60.27
N TYR A 32 32.57 -0.46 59.56
CA TYR A 32 32.67 0.76 58.76
C TYR A 32 31.80 1.91 59.26
N ASP A 33 31.05 1.72 60.35
CA ASP A 33 30.10 2.71 60.90
C ASP A 33 29.11 3.19 59.83
N PHE A 34 28.58 2.26 59.04
CA PHE A 34 27.61 2.60 58.01
C PHE A 34 26.30 3.06 58.67
N ASP A 35 25.75 4.17 58.19
CA ASP A 35 24.39 4.60 58.56
C ASP A 35 23.43 3.44 58.25
N PRO A 36 22.59 3.00 59.21
CA PRO A 36 21.60 1.95 58.98
C PRO A 36 20.60 2.26 57.84
N ASN A 37 20.54 3.52 57.39
CA ASN A 37 19.78 3.94 56.23
C ASN A 37 20.60 3.78 54.93
N TYR A 38 20.17 2.87 54.05
CA TYR A 38 20.74 2.70 52.70
C TYR A 38 19.69 2.95 51.61
N GLU A 39 20.13 3.50 50.47
CA GLU A 39 19.28 3.68 49.27
C GLU A 39 19.59 2.57 48.25
N LEU A 40 18.59 1.76 47.92
CA LEU A 40 18.72 0.72 46.92
C LEU A 40 18.46 1.26 45.50
N ILE A 41 19.51 1.32 44.67
CA ILE A 41 19.43 1.80 43.29
C ILE A 41 19.18 0.61 42.34
N VAL A 42 18.03 0.59 41.66
CA VAL A 42 17.65 -0.48 40.71
C VAL A 42 17.53 0.07 39.29
N ASP A 43 18.34 -0.46 38.37
CA ASP A 43 18.28 -0.15 36.94
C ASP A 43 17.47 -1.24 36.20
N ARG A 44 16.21 -0.92 35.87
CA ARG A 44 15.32 -1.77 35.06
C ARG A 44 15.75 -1.63 33.59
N GLY A 45 16.64 -2.52 33.17
CA GLY A 45 17.41 -2.41 31.94
C GLY A 45 16.57 -2.28 30.67
N VAL A 46 16.61 -1.10 30.05
CA VAL A 46 16.36 -0.94 28.61
C VAL A 46 17.68 -1.27 27.89
N SER A 47 17.67 -2.38 27.14
CA SER A 47 18.74 -2.92 26.28
C SER A 47 20.09 -2.16 26.25
N ALA A 48 21.14 -2.82 26.76
CA ALA A 48 22.55 -2.38 26.81
C ALA A 48 23.26 -2.16 25.45
N PHE A 49 22.52 -1.95 24.37
CA PHE A 49 23.06 -1.88 23.00
C PHE A 49 22.97 -0.49 22.36
N LYS A 50 22.17 0.41 22.95
CA LYS A 50 22.16 1.83 22.64
C LYS A 50 22.70 2.51 23.90
N GLY A 51 23.55 3.53 23.78
CA GLY A 51 24.11 4.31 24.90
C GLY A 51 23.07 5.09 25.72
N HIS A 52 21.91 4.48 26.01
CA HIS A 52 20.80 5.01 26.80
C HIS A 52 21.08 4.98 28.31
N HIS A 53 22.19 4.41 28.74
CA HIS A 53 22.75 4.50 30.10
C HIS A 53 23.08 5.94 30.51
N GLN A 54 23.21 6.83 29.51
CA GLN A 54 23.54 8.24 29.67
C GLN A 54 22.33 9.17 29.83
N ARG A 55 21.09 8.66 29.74
CA ARG A 55 19.93 9.51 30.08
C ARG A 55 19.93 9.72 31.59
N GLU A 56 19.83 10.98 32.01
CA GLU A 56 19.67 11.37 33.43
C GLU A 56 18.52 10.64 34.16
N SER A 57 17.65 9.94 33.41
CA SER A 57 16.50 9.18 33.88
C SER A 57 16.77 7.68 34.18
N ALA A 58 18.00 7.18 34.03
CA ALA A 58 18.36 5.78 34.35
C ALA A 58 19.08 5.67 35.71
N GLY A 59 18.90 4.55 36.44
CA GLY A 59 19.26 4.43 37.86
C GLY A 59 20.68 4.87 38.24
N LEU A 60 21.71 4.45 37.49
CA LEU A 60 23.10 4.84 37.75
C LEU A 60 23.39 6.32 37.36
N GLY A 61 22.77 6.81 36.29
CA GLY A 61 22.88 8.21 35.88
C GLY A 61 22.25 9.17 36.89
N GLY A 62 21.11 8.78 37.46
CA GLY A 62 20.46 9.50 38.55
C GLY A 62 21.33 9.57 39.81
N PHE A 63 22.01 8.49 40.17
CA PHE A 63 22.96 8.50 41.30
C PHE A 63 24.14 9.46 41.06
N PHE A 64 24.80 9.40 39.90
CA PHE A 64 25.89 10.33 39.60
C PHE A 64 25.43 11.79 39.54
N LYS A 65 24.15 12.05 39.21
CA LYS A 65 23.55 13.39 39.32
C LYS A 65 23.41 13.83 40.78
N LYS A 66 22.90 12.98 41.67
CA LYS A 66 22.84 13.25 43.12
C LYS A 66 24.22 13.54 43.70
N VAL A 67 25.23 12.74 43.31
CA VAL A 67 26.62 12.95 43.71
C VAL A 67 27.11 14.33 43.26
N ARG A 68 26.93 14.68 41.98
CA ARG A 68 27.35 15.97 41.43
C ARG A 68 26.64 17.16 42.09
N ASN A 69 25.37 17.00 42.46
CA ASN A 69 24.58 17.99 43.18
C ASN A 69 24.94 18.11 44.67
N GLY A 70 25.81 17.23 45.19
CA GLY A 70 26.18 17.22 46.61
C GLY A 70 25.10 16.65 47.53
N GLU A 71 24.13 15.91 46.98
CA GLU A 71 23.05 15.26 47.74
C GLU A 71 23.52 13.97 48.43
N VAL A 72 24.70 13.47 48.07
CA VAL A 72 25.34 12.30 48.71
C VAL A 72 26.46 12.80 49.61
N GLU A 73 26.40 12.42 50.89
CA GLU A 73 27.35 12.87 51.90
C GLU A 73 28.76 12.32 51.67
N LYS A 74 29.77 13.09 52.05
CA LYS A 74 31.17 12.68 51.97
C LYS A 74 31.43 11.50 52.91
N GLY A 75 32.21 10.53 52.46
CA GLY A 75 32.45 9.30 53.21
C GLY A 75 31.44 8.18 52.91
N SER A 76 30.42 8.44 52.09
CA SER A 76 29.49 7.41 51.60
C SER A 76 30.20 6.32 50.81
N VAL A 77 29.55 5.16 50.70
CA VAL A 77 30.05 4.01 49.94
C VAL A 77 29.03 3.57 48.90
N LEU A 78 29.48 3.44 47.66
CA LEU A 78 28.72 2.81 46.59
C LEU A 78 29.07 1.33 46.52
N CYS A 79 28.13 0.46 46.88
CA CYS A 79 28.27 -1.00 46.74
C CYS A 79 27.69 -1.49 45.41
N VAL A 80 28.47 -2.24 44.65
CA VAL A 80 28.04 -2.88 43.39
C VAL A 80 28.29 -4.38 43.44
N GLU A 81 27.41 -5.17 42.81
CA GLU A 81 27.58 -6.64 42.76
C GLU A 81 28.92 -6.98 42.12
N SER A 82 29.23 -6.42 40.96
CA SER A 82 30.49 -6.63 40.25
C SER A 82 30.81 -5.43 39.35
N LEU A 83 32.08 -5.02 39.30
CA LEU A 83 32.57 -3.95 38.42
C LEU A 83 32.38 -4.28 36.93
N ASP A 84 32.26 -5.57 36.58
CA ASP A 84 31.96 -6.00 35.20
C ASP A 84 30.58 -5.51 34.73
N ARG A 85 29.69 -5.20 35.67
CA ARG A 85 28.35 -4.64 35.41
C ARG A 85 28.31 -3.12 35.53
N PHE A 86 29.29 -2.53 36.20
CA PHE A 86 29.45 -1.08 36.37
C PHE A 86 29.96 -0.42 35.08
N SER A 87 30.76 -1.13 34.27
CA SER A 87 31.24 -0.66 32.97
C SER A 87 31.28 -1.78 31.93
N ARG A 88 30.22 -1.91 31.11
CA ARG A 88 30.29 -2.58 29.79
C ARG A 88 30.73 -1.64 28.68
N GLU A 89 31.17 -0.44 29.06
CA GLU A 89 31.64 0.61 28.19
C GLU A 89 33.18 0.68 28.24
N ASN A 90 33.75 1.63 27.49
CA ASN A 90 35.19 1.85 27.41
C ASN A 90 35.84 1.97 28.83
N PRO A 91 36.97 1.29 29.12
CA PRO A 91 37.67 1.38 30.42
C PRO A 91 37.97 2.81 30.90
N PHE A 92 38.17 3.76 29.98
CA PHE A 92 38.35 5.18 30.32
C PHE A 92 37.13 5.79 31.02
N LYS A 93 35.90 5.34 30.69
CA LYS A 93 34.68 5.78 31.40
C LYS A 93 34.61 5.21 32.81
N CYS A 94 35.14 4.00 33.04
CA CYS A 94 35.24 3.45 34.39
C CYS A 94 36.17 4.30 35.27
N VAL A 95 37.30 4.75 34.70
CA VAL A 95 38.21 5.69 35.37
C VAL A 95 37.52 7.03 35.66
N GLU A 96 36.77 7.57 34.69
CA GLU A 96 35.98 8.80 34.89
C GLU A 96 35.00 8.66 36.06
N TYR A 97 34.24 7.56 36.11
CA TYR A 97 33.31 7.30 37.22
C TYR A 97 34.02 7.20 38.57
N ILE A 98 35.13 6.46 38.65
CA ILE A 98 35.92 6.35 39.88
C ILE A 98 36.46 7.72 40.28
N SER A 99 36.91 8.54 39.33
CA SER A 99 37.40 9.90 39.59
C SER A 99 36.31 10.83 40.12
N ILE A 100 35.08 10.70 39.61
CA ILE A 100 33.93 11.47 40.13
C ILE A 100 33.66 11.05 41.58
N LEU A 101 33.55 9.76 41.87
CA LEU A 101 33.33 9.28 43.24
C LEU A 101 34.43 9.77 44.19
N ASP A 102 35.69 9.69 43.77
CA ASP A 102 36.84 10.17 44.53
C ASP A 102 36.78 11.68 44.83
N SER A 103 36.38 12.51 43.86
CA SER A 103 36.26 13.97 44.07
C SER A 103 35.21 14.37 45.12
N TYR A 104 34.22 13.50 45.35
CA TYR A 104 33.19 13.65 46.37
C TYR A 104 33.46 12.79 47.62
N GLN A 105 34.64 12.16 47.71
CA GLN A 105 35.05 11.30 48.83
C GLN A 105 34.11 10.10 49.05
N ILE A 106 33.65 9.49 47.96
CA ILE A 106 32.80 8.31 47.96
C ILE A 106 33.64 7.09 47.58
N GLU A 107 33.59 6.02 48.39
CA GLU A 107 34.29 4.76 48.08
C GLU A 107 33.43 3.85 47.19
N LEU A 108 34.05 3.01 46.37
CA LEU A 108 33.37 2.02 45.52
C LEU A 108 33.75 0.60 45.95
N HIS A 109 32.77 -0.23 46.30
CA HIS A 109 32.98 -1.60 46.74
C HIS A 109 32.39 -2.58 45.73
N ASP A 110 33.25 -3.42 45.13
CA ASP A 110 32.87 -4.59 44.33
C ASP A 110 32.71 -5.79 45.28
N VAL A 111 31.46 -6.22 45.46
CA VAL A 111 31.13 -7.27 46.43
C VAL A 111 31.55 -8.67 45.94
N ASP A 112 31.41 -8.95 44.64
CA ASP A 112 31.76 -10.24 44.03
C ASP A 112 33.27 -10.48 44.05
N LYS A 113 34.06 -9.48 43.67
CA LYS A 113 35.52 -9.58 43.69
C LYS A 113 36.15 -9.20 45.03
N LYS A 114 35.33 -8.81 46.02
CA LYS A 114 35.77 -8.30 47.33
C LYS A 114 36.80 -7.17 47.20
N LEU A 115 36.64 -6.32 46.19
CA LEU A 115 37.58 -5.25 45.87
C LEU A 115 37.02 -3.91 46.38
N LYS A 116 37.85 -3.16 47.10
CA LYS A 116 37.52 -1.82 47.59
C LYS A 116 38.35 -0.80 46.84
N ILE A 117 37.70 0.24 46.35
CA ILE A 117 38.30 1.29 45.52
C ILE A 117 38.12 2.63 46.22
N GLY A 118 39.24 3.28 46.52
CA GLY A 118 39.29 4.58 47.19
C GLY A 118 40.70 4.90 47.64
N ARG A 119 40.95 6.14 48.07
CA ARG A 119 42.30 6.64 48.44
C ARG A 119 42.99 5.83 49.55
N LYS A 120 42.21 5.14 50.38
CA LYS A 120 42.70 4.31 51.49
C LYS A 120 43.26 2.96 51.05
N TYR A 121 43.02 2.54 49.80
CA TYR A 121 43.40 1.22 49.29
C TYR A 121 44.46 1.36 48.19
N PRO A 122 45.75 1.11 48.49
CA PRO A 122 46.81 1.17 47.49
C PRO A 122 46.52 0.25 46.30
N ASN A 123 46.83 0.70 45.08
CA ASN A 123 46.66 -0.03 43.82
C ASN A 123 45.21 -0.40 43.43
N SER A 124 44.19 0.03 44.20
CA SER A 124 42.79 -0.32 43.92
C SER A 124 42.29 0.18 42.56
N LEU A 125 42.75 1.36 42.13
CA LEU A 125 42.44 1.92 40.82
C LEU A 125 43.00 1.05 39.69
N SER A 126 44.25 0.60 39.82
CA SER A 126 44.89 -0.28 38.83
C SER A 126 44.13 -1.61 38.68
N PHE A 127 43.69 -2.19 39.79
CA PHE A 127 42.86 -3.40 39.75
C PHE A 127 41.51 -3.16 39.09
N ALA A 128 40.84 -2.04 39.41
CA ALA A 128 39.57 -1.67 38.80
C ALA A 128 39.68 -1.52 37.28
N VAL A 129 40.74 -0.83 36.81
CA VAL A 129 41.02 -0.66 35.38
C VAL A 129 41.29 -1.99 34.69
N MET A 130 42.11 -2.87 35.29
CA MET A 130 42.40 -4.19 34.73
C MET A 130 41.13 -5.06 34.59
N ILE A 131 40.22 -5.00 35.57
CA ILE A 131 38.93 -5.69 35.53
C ILE A 131 38.04 -5.13 34.40
N ALA A 132 37.96 -3.79 34.28
CA ALA A 132 37.20 -3.14 33.23
C ALA A 132 37.75 -3.45 31.83
N GLU A 133 39.09 -3.46 31.67
CA GLU A 133 39.77 -3.79 30.41
C GLU A 133 39.45 -5.23 29.97
N ARG A 134 39.54 -6.20 30.88
CA ARG A 134 39.20 -7.60 30.59
C ARG A 134 37.75 -7.74 30.12
N SER A 135 36.81 -7.13 30.83
CA SER A 135 35.38 -7.16 30.50
C SER A 135 35.07 -6.50 29.13
N TYR A 136 35.79 -5.42 28.81
CA TYR A 136 35.69 -4.73 27.54
C TYR A 136 36.29 -5.56 26.39
N GLU A 137 37.47 -6.15 26.58
CA GLU A 137 38.13 -6.99 25.58
C GLU A 137 37.31 -8.25 25.26
N GLU A 138 36.74 -8.91 26.26
CA GLU A 138 35.83 -10.03 26.03
C GLU A 138 34.61 -9.62 25.18
N SER A 139 34.05 -8.43 25.44
CA SER A 139 32.92 -7.89 24.69
C SER A 139 33.31 -7.57 23.25
N ARG A 140 34.50 -6.97 23.04
CA ARG A 140 35.10 -6.70 21.72
C ARG A 140 35.31 -7.99 20.94
N LEU A 141 35.94 -8.99 21.54
CA LEU A 141 36.21 -10.29 20.90
C LEU A 141 34.93 -11.04 20.56
N LYS A 142 33.92 -11.04 21.45
CA LYS A 142 32.58 -11.61 21.16
C LYS A 142 31.95 -10.92 19.95
N SER A 143 31.98 -9.59 19.90
CA SER A 143 31.47 -8.81 18.77
C SER A 143 32.17 -9.19 17.45
N VAL A 144 33.51 -9.21 17.44
CA VAL A 144 34.31 -9.59 16.27
C VAL A 144 34.02 -11.02 15.82
N ARG A 145 33.90 -11.98 16.75
CA ARG A 145 33.58 -13.39 16.42
C ARG A 145 32.19 -13.52 15.79
N ILE A 146 31.19 -12.83 16.35
CA ILE A 146 29.83 -12.80 15.81
C ILE A 146 29.84 -12.18 14.40
N GLN A 147 30.52 -11.05 14.21
CA GLN A 147 30.64 -10.38 12.91
C GLN A 147 31.30 -11.29 11.87
N LYS A 148 32.45 -11.91 12.19
CA LYS A 148 33.13 -12.87 11.30
C LYS A 148 32.24 -14.05 10.94
N GLY A 149 31.48 -14.59 11.90
CA GLY A 149 30.52 -15.66 11.66
C GLY A 149 29.41 -15.26 10.69
N TRP A 150 28.83 -14.07 10.85
CA TRP A 150 27.83 -13.55 9.93
C TRP A 150 28.40 -13.22 8.54
N ASP A 151 29.60 -12.64 8.47
CA ASP A 151 30.26 -12.33 7.20
C ASP A 151 30.58 -13.61 6.42
N LYS A 152 31.01 -14.68 7.09
CA LYS A 152 31.16 -16.01 6.47
C LYS A 152 29.84 -16.55 5.92
N ARG A 153 28.75 -16.47 6.69
CA ARG A 153 27.41 -16.92 6.21
C ARG A 153 26.93 -16.10 5.02
N ARG A 154 27.12 -14.78 5.03
CA ARG A 154 26.76 -13.90 3.89
C ARG A 154 27.53 -14.29 2.63
N LYS A 155 28.82 -14.57 2.77
CA LYS A 155 29.68 -15.01 1.66
C LYS A 155 29.17 -16.33 1.07
N MET A 156 28.96 -17.35 1.92
CA MET A 156 28.41 -18.65 1.50
C MET A 156 27.01 -18.53 0.86
N ALA A 157 26.16 -17.64 1.39
CA ALA A 157 24.83 -17.40 0.83
C ALA A 157 24.90 -16.76 -0.57
N LYS A 158 25.85 -15.85 -0.81
CA LYS A 158 26.04 -15.20 -2.13
C LYS A 158 26.69 -16.11 -3.16
N GLU A 159 27.72 -16.84 -2.77
CA GLU A 159 28.57 -17.62 -3.69
C GLU A 159 28.04 -19.03 -3.92
N GLU A 160 27.51 -19.68 -2.88
CA GLU A 160 27.15 -21.10 -2.90
C GLU A 160 25.62 -21.33 -2.78
N GLY A 161 24.85 -20.26 -2.53
CA GLY A 161 23.40 -20.32 -2.33
C GLY A 161 22.99 -20.92 -0.98
N GLN A 162 23.89 -20.94 0.01
CA GLN A 162 23.61 -21.52 1.32
C GLN A 162 22.61 -20.68 2.13
N TYR A 163 21.80 -21.34 2.97
CA TYR A 163 20.85 -20.65 3.84
C TYR A 163 21.56 -19.75 4.88
N MET A 164 20.93 -18.62 5.22
CA MET A 164 21.47 -17.69 6.23
C MET A 164 21.02 -18.06 7.66
N ILE A 165 19.72 -18.29 7.83
CA ILE A 165 19.06 -18.64 9.09
C ILE A 165 18.00 -19.72 8.86
N LYS A 166 17.81 -20.61 9.85
CA LYS A 166 16.81 -21.68 9.78
C LYS A 166 15.37 -21.20 10.02
N ASN A 167 15.18 -20.04 10.64
CA ASN A 167 13.85 -19.47 10.86
C ASN A 167 13.36 -18.81 9.56
N CYS A 168 12.64 -19.57 8.75
CA CYS A 168 12.10 -19.17 7.45
C CYS A 168 10.58 -18.95 7.50
N PRO A 169 10.02 -18.23 6.52
CA PRO A 169 8.57 -18.19 6.33
C PRO A 169 7.99 -19.59 6.14
N LYS A 170 6.72 -19.77 6.50
CA LYS A 170 6.05 -21.09 6.52
C LYS A 170 5.91 -21.80 5.17
N TRP A 171 6.19 -21.09 4.08
CA TRP A 171 6.20 -21.64 2.72
C TRP A 171 7.60 -22.03 2.20
N ILE A 172 8.62 -21.90 3.05
CA ILE A 172 10.02 -22.22 2.73
C ILE A 172 10.55 -23.14 3.81
N ASP A 173 11.23 -24.20 3.39
CA ASP A 173 12.00 -25.09 4.26
C ASP A 173 13.50 -24.99 3.93
N VAL A 174 14.34 -25.47 4.85
CA VAL A 174 15.79 -25.60 4.63
C VAL A 174 16.10 -27.07 4.40
N VAL A 175 16.44 -27.42 3.15
CA VAL A 175 16.80 -28.78 2.73
C VAL A 175 18.18 -28.74 2.09
N ASN A 176 19.09 -29.62 2.53
CA ASN A 176 20.48 -29.67 2.05
C ASN A 176 21.16 -28.29 2.07
N ASP A 177 21.01 -27.59 3.19
CA ASP A 177 21.51 -26.23 3.42
C ASP A 177 21.04 -25.17 2.41
N ARG A 178 19.92 -25.38 1.72
CA ARG A 178 19.33 -24.43 0.78
C ARG A 178 17.87 -24.15 1.11
N TYR A 179 17.39 -22.96 0.73
CA TYR A 179 15.97 -22.63 0.83
C TYR A 179 15.18 -23.29 -0.30
N VAL A 180 14.14 -24.04 0.04
CA VAL A 180 13.27 -24.75 -0.91
C VAL A 180 11.81 -24.44 -0.60
N LEU A 181 10.97 -24.28 -1.62
CA LEU A 181 9.54 -24.08 -1.43
C LEU A 181 8.86 -25.38 -1.00
N ASN A 182 7.99 -25.31 -0.01
CA ASN A 182 7.14 -26.42 0.42
C ASN A 182 5.71 -26.24 -0.11
N GLU A 183 4.81 -27.17 0.16
CA GLU A 183 3.43 -27.17 -0.39
C GLU A 183 2.65 -25.88 -0.11
N ASN A 184 2.92 -25.19 1.01
CA ASN A 184 2.24 -23.93 1.34
C ASN A 184 2.51 -22.81 0.33
N HIS A 185 3.56 -22.92 -0.50
CA HIS A 185 3.83 -21.94 -1.56
C HIS A 185 2.70 -21.85 -2.58
N ILE A 186 1.93 -22.93 -2.78
CA ILE A 186 0.79 -22.97 -3.70
C ILE A 186 -0.28 -21.97 -3.25
N VAL A 187 -0.57 -21.94 -1.94
CA VAL A 187 -1.53 -20.98 -1.36
C VAL A 187 -0.99 -19.56 -1.48
N ILE A 188 0.32 -19.36 -1.28
CA ILE A 188 0.94 -18.04 -1.45
C ILE A 188 0.83 -17.57 -2.90
N ARG A 189 1.09 -18.45 -3.88
CA ARG A 189 0.94 -18.13 -5.31
C ARG A 189 -0.50 -17.78 -5.66
N GLU A 190 -1.46 -18.58 -5.19
CA GLU A 190 -2.89 -18.33 -5.37
C GLU A 190 -3.32 -16.97 -4.80
N ILE A 191 -2.78 -16.54 -3.66
CA ILE A 191 -3.04 -15.20 -3.11
C ILE A 191 -2.62 -14.10 -4.10
N PHE A 192 -1.45 -14.23 -4.72
CA PHE A 192 -0.98 -13.27 -5.71
C PHE A 192 -1.87 -13.30 -6.96
N ASP A 193 -2.21 -14.49 -7.48
CA ASP A 193 -3.05 -14.65 -8.67
C ASP A 193 -4.45 -14.05 -8.46
N LEU A 194 -5.09 -14.33 -7.32
CA LEU A 194 -6.40 -13.79 -6.98
C LEU A 194 -6.34 -12.25 -6.86
N TYR A 195 -5.30 -11.71 -6.24
CA TYR A 195 -5.15 -10.26 -6.11
C TYR A 195 -4.88 -9.57 -7.45
N LEU A 196 -4.03 -10.17 -8.31
CA LEU A 196 -3.76 -9.70 -9.66
C LEU A 196 -4.98 -9.82 -10.58
N SER A 197 -5.89 -10.76 -10.32
CA SER A 197 -7.18 -10.84 -11.00
C SER A 197 -8.20 -9.79 -10.53
N GLY A 198 -7.86 -8.96 -9.53
CA GLY A 198 -8.69 -7.85 -9.04
C GLY A 198 -9.52 -8.17 -7.80
N ILE A 199 -9.32 -9.34 -7.18
CA ILE A 199 -10.03 -9.72 -5.96
C ILE A 199 -9.38 -9.03 -4.75
N GLY A 200 -10.19 -8.38 -3.92
CA GLY A 200 -9.70 -7.67 -2.74
C GLY A 200 -9.21 -8.60 -1.62
N SER A 201 -8.23 -8.13 -0.83
CA SER A 201 -7.58 -8.90 0.24
C SER A 201 -8.52 -9.51 1.27
N TYR A 202 -9.66 -8.86 1.55
CA TYR A 202 -10.69 -9.42 2.45
C TYR A 202 -11.39 -10.63 1.81
N THR A 203 -11.82 -10.51 0.56
CA THR A 203 -12.50 -11.59 -0.17
C THR A 203 -11.56 -12.78 -0.35
N ILE A 204 -10.29 -12.54 -0.68
CA ILE A 204 -9.27 -13.61 -0.74
C ILE A 204 -9.21 -14.36 0.59
N ALA A 205 -9.17 -13.65 1.72
CA ALA A 205 -9.14 -14.29 3.03
C ALA A 205 -10.40 -15.15 3.29
N VAL A 206 -11.59 -14.68 2.90
CA VAL A 206 -12.84 -15.44 3.03
C VAL A 206 -12.82 -16.70 2.16
N MET A 207 -12.40 -16.58 0.89
CA MET A 207 -12.29 -17.70 -0.05
C MET A 207 -11.35 -18.79 0.48
N LEU A 208 -10.12 -18.41 0.86
CA LEU A 208 -9.14 -19.36 1.35
C LEU A 208 -9.58 -20.04 2.65
N ASN A 209 -10.26 -19.31 3.55
CA ASN A 209 -10.81 -19.89 4.77
C ASN A 209 -11.98 -20.83 4.50
N ARG A 210 -12.82 -20.53 3.50
CA ARG A 210 -13.96 -21.39 3.10
C ARG A 210 -13.47 -22.72 2.56
N ASP A 211 -12.42 -22.67 1.74
CA ASP A 211 -11.84 -23.84 1.08
C ASP A 211 -10.82 -24.58 1.98
N ASN A 212 -10.72 -24.20 3.27
CA ASN A 212 -9.77 -24.73 4.25
C ASN A 212 -8.29 -24.67 3.83
N LYS A 213 -7.93 -23.74 2.93
CA LYS A 213 -6.56 -23.49 2.47
C LYS A 213 -5.78 -22.65 3.49
N THR A 214 -5.57 -23.20 4.67
CA THR A 214 -4.85 -22.53 5.78
C THR A 214 -3.40 -22.98 5.86
N ILE A 215 -2.53 -22.12 6.37
CA ILE A 215 -1.13 -22.48 6.68
C ILE A 215 -1.04 -22.72 8.19
N ASP A 216 -0.58 -23.91 8.60
CA ASP A 216 -0.52 -24.35 10.00
C ASP A 216 -1.86 -24.21 10.76
N GLY A 217 -2.99 -24.42 10.08
CA GLY A 217 -4.33 -24.27 10.66
C GLY A 217 -4.73 -22.82 10.99
N MET A 218 -3.92 -21.83 10.61
CA MET A 218 -4.20 -20.42 10.88
C MET A 218 -5.15 -19.84 9.83
N LYS A 219 -6.29 -19.30 10.31
CA LYS A 219 -7.22 -18.56 9.44
C LYS A 219 -6.60 -17.29 8.88
N TRP A 220 -6.93 -17.02 7.63
CA TRP A 220 -6.59 -15.79 6.91
C TRP A 220 -7.47 -14.62 7.36
N ASN A 221 -6.90 -13.43 7.32
CA ASN A 221 -7.65 -12.18 7.41
C ASN A 221 -7.02 -11.18 6.42
N SER A 222 -7.73 -10.08 6.15
CA SER A 222 -7.28 -9.08 5.16
C SER A 222 -5.86 -8.57 5.45
N THR A 223 -5.51 -8.36 6.73
CA THR A 223 -4.17 -7.91 7.14
C THR A 223 -3.09 -8.94 6.82
N LYS A 224 -3.33 -10.23 7.09
CA LYS A 224 -2.40 -11.32 6.77
C LYS A 224 -2.18 -11.45 5.27
N ILE A 225 -3.26 -11.33 4.48
CA ILE A 225 -3.15 -11.32 3.01
C ILE A 225 -2.28 -10.14 2.54
N CYS A 226 -2.55 -8.94 3.05
CA CYS A 226 -1.73 -7.76 2.76
C CYS A 226 -0.27 -7.91 3.21
N HIS A 227 0.02 -8.61 4.32
CA HIS A 227 1.39 -8.90 4.74
C HIS A 227 2.09 -9.85 3.78
N VAL A 228 1.39 -10.87 3.26
CA VAL A 228 1.92 -11.78 2.23
C VAL A 228 2.23 -11.03 0.94
N LEU A 229 1.28 -10.23 0.45
CA LEU A 229 1.42 -9.46 -0.79
C LEU A 229 2.59 -8.45 -0.74
N ARG A 230 2.91 -7.91 0.44
CA ARG A 230 4.07 -7.00 0.65
C ARG A 230 5.38 -7.72 0.98
N ASN A 231 5.37 -9.03 1.14
CA ASN A 231 6.54 -9.75 1.62
C ASN A 231 7.57 -9.93 0.49
N ARG A 232 8.64 -9.14 0.54
CA ARG A 232 9.75 -9.18 -0.42
C ARG A 232 10.40 -10.57 -0.57
N ARG A 233 10.23 -11.45 0.43
CA ARG A 233 10.69 -12.85 0.34
C ARG A 233 9.99 -13.63 -0.77
N CYS A 234 8.76 -13.26 -1.16
CA CYS A 234 8.02 -13.88 -2.26
C CYS A 234 8.70 -13.66 -3.63
N LYS A 235 9.47 -12.58 -3.78
CA LYS A 235 10.30 -12.32 -4.96
C LYS A 235 11.78 -12.69 -4.78
N GLY A 236 12.10 -13.44 -3.72
CA GLY A 236 13.42 -14.01 -3.48
C GLY A 236 14.36 -13.18 -2.60
N GLU A 237 13.93 -12.00 -2.10
CA GLU A 237 14.80 -11.12 -1.32
C GLU A 237 14.90 -11.51 0.17
N TYR A 238 16.12 -11.56 0.68
CA TYR A 238 16.47 -11.63 2.10
C TYR A 238 17.18 -10.36 2.53
N THR A 239 16.61 -9.64 3.51
CA THR A 239 17.26 -8.47 4.11
C THR A 239 18.17 -8.89 5.25
N SER A 240 19.49 -8.79 5.05
CA SER A 240 20.50 -8.99 6.09
C SER A 240 20.81 -7.68 6.79
N ASN A 241 20.42 -7.56 8.06
CA ASN A 241 20.83 -6.42 8.88
C ASN A 241 22.26 -6.62 9.40
N ARG A 242 23.03 -5.54 9.44
CA ARG A 242 24.40 -5.50 9.95
C ARG A 242 24.54 -4.35 10.92
N VAL A 243 24.78 -4.71 12.19
CA VAL A 243 25.06 -3.74 13.25
C VAL A 243 26.54 -3.84 13.58
N ILE A 244 27.25 -2.72 13.45
CA ILE A 244 28.69 -2.60 13.72
C ILE A 244 28.84 -1.62 14.87
N ARG A 245 29.48 -2.06 15.96
CA ARG A 245 29.92 -1.18 17.04
C ARG A 245 31.39 -0.83 16.79
N ASN A 246 31.68 0.45 16.65
CA ASN A 246 33.03 0.95 16.69
C ASN A 246 33.45 1.08 18.16
N PHE A 247 34.55 0.42 18.51
CA PHE A 247 35.05 0.39 19.87
C PHE A 247 35.93 1.61 20.19
N ASP A 248 36.48 2.28 19.16
CA ASP A 248 37.38 3.42 19.32
C ASP A 248 36.61 4.70 19.73
N ASP A 249 35.43 4.93 19.17
CA ASP A 249 34.57 6.10 19.43
C ASP A 249 33.21 5.76 20.07
N ASP A 250 32.99 4.48 20.40
CA ASP A 250 31.75 3.94 20.98
C ASP A 250 30.48 4.14 20.11
N THR A 251 30.65 4.41 18.81
CA THR A 251 29.52 4.59 17.87
C THR A 251 28.92 3.26 17.41
N VAL A 252 27.64 3.27 17.06
CA VAL A 252 26.93 2.10 16.52
C VAL A 252 26.32 2.45 15.17
N THR A 253 26.79 1.79 14.11
CA THR A 253 26.24 1.93 12.76
C THR A 253 25.36 0.74 12.44
N SER A 254 24.16 0.99 11.92
CA SER A 254 23.26 -0.04 11.41
C SER A 254 23.15 0.12 9.90
N THR A 255 23.49 -0.93 9.17
CA THR A 255 23.36 -1.03 7.71
C THR A 255 22.52 -2.27 7.37
N PHE A 256 22.03 -2.34 6.14
CA PHE A 256 21.35 -3.53 5.65
C PHE A 256 21.82 -3.85 4.23
N GLU A 257 21.72 -5.13 3.88
CA GLU A 257 22.04 -5.64 2.55
C GLU A 257 20.88 -6.54 2.08
N ILE A 258 20.57 -6.49 0.79
CA ILE A 258 19.54 -7.34 0.17
C ILE A 258 20.25 -8.46 -0.59
N LEU A 259 19.88 -9.71 -0.28
CA LEU A 259 20.41 -10.92 -0.92
C LEU A 259 19.27 -11.67 -1.63
N ASN A 260 19.49 -12.09 -2.88
CA ASN A 260 18.49 -12.84 -3.65
C ASN A 260 18.64 -14.36 -3.44
N ILE A 261 18.39 -14.83 -2.23
CA ILE A 261 18.67 -16.22 -1.80
C ILE A 261 17.42 -17.06 -1.54
N TYR A 262 16.24 -16.45 -1.43
CA TYR A 262 15.00 -17.22 -1.30
C TYR A 262 14.52 -17.67 -2.68
N PRO A 263 13.87 -18.85 -2.79
CA PRO A 263 13.22 -19.24 -4.02
C PRO A 263 12.06 -18.28 -4.33
N ARG A 264 11.94 -17.89 -5.60
CA ARG A 264 10.94 -16.94 -6.07
C ARG A 264 9.59 -17.65 -6.27
N ILE A 265 8.51 -17.01 -5.83
CA ILE A 265 7.10 -17.41 -6.06
C ILE A 265 6.47 -16.52 -7.15
N VAL A 266 6.92 -15.27 -7.21
CA VAL A 266 6.46 -14.26 -8.16
C VAL A 266 7.65 -13.56 -8.81
N SER A 267 7.43 -13.04 -10.00
CA SER A 267 8.39 -12.18 -10.71
C SER A 267 8.49 -10.78 -10.08
N ASP A 268 9.52 -10.02 -10.47
CA ASP A 268 9.68 -8.64 -10.02
C ASP A 268 8.54 -7.74 -10.55
N ASP A 269 8.07 -7.99 -11.77
CA ASP A 269 6.97 -7.24 -12.40
C ASP A 269 5.63 -7.49 -11.70
N GLU A 270 5.30 -8.76 -11.42
CA GLU A 270 4.09 -9.11 -10.66
C GLU A 270 4.11 -8.48 -9.26
N PHE A 271 5.26 -8.52 -8.58
CA PHE A 271 5.40 -7.92 -7.25
C PHE A 271 5.27 -6.39 -7.29
N HIS A 272 5.82 -5.76 -8.32
CA HIS A 272 5.69 -4.33 -8.54
C HIS A 272 4.22 -3.93 -8.77
N GLU A 273 3.52 -4.64 -9.65
CA GLU A 273 2.09 -4.40 -9.93
C GLU A 273 1.23 -4.55 -8.67
N VAL A 274 1.44 -5.60 -7.88
CA VAL A 274 0.77 -5.77 -6.58
C VAL A 274 1.06 -4.61 -5.64
N SER A 275 2.32 -4.15 -5.58
CA SER A 275 2.70 -3.03 -4.71
C SER A 275 2.02 -1.73 -5.13
N THR A 276 2.02 -1.44 -6.44
CA THR A 276 1.35 -0.28 -7.03
C THR A 276 -0.16 -0.30 -6.75
N ARG A 277 -0.81 -1.46 -6.89
CA ARG A 277 -2.22 -1.63 -6.53
C ARG A 277 -2.46 -1.39 -5.03
N LEU A 278 -1.63 -1.95 -4.16
CA LEU A 278 -1.77 -1.77 -2.71
C LEU A 278 -1.61 -0.31 -2.28
N GLU A 279 -0.79 0.48 -2.97
CA GLU A 279 -0.59 1.92 -2.71
C GLU A 279 -1.77 2.74 -3.27
N LYS A 280 -2.15 2.52 -4.54
CA LYS A 280 -3.25 3.22 -5.21
C LYS A 280 -4.62 2.94 -4.55
N PHE A 281 -4.84 1.72 -4.06
CA PHE A 281 -6.15 1.26 -3.55
C PHE A 281 -6.34 1.37 -2.03
N ASN A 282 -5.51 2.13 -1.31
CA ASN A 282 -5.78 2.46 0.10
C ASN A 282 -7.10 3.25 0.30
N TYR A 283 -7.81 3.64 -0.77
CA TYR A 283 -9.04 4.44 -0.72
C TYR A 283 -10.27 3.89 -1.46
N THR A 284 -10.24 2.72 -2.11
CA THR A 284 -11.46 2.15 -2.73
C THR A 284 -12.19 1.26 -1.74
N GLY A 285 -13.42 1.66 -1.40
CA GLY A 285 -14.27 1.12 -0.35
C GLY A 285 -14.06 -0.36 0.03
N ARG A 286 -13.80 -0.60 1.32
CA ARG A 286 -13.85 -1.93 1.94
C ARG A 286 -15.10 -2.66 1.46
N ILE A 287 -14.93 -3.79 0.77
CA ILE A 287 -16.00 -4.76 0.55
C ILE A 287 -16.35 -5.32 1.95
N ARG A 288 -17.31 -4.72 2.64
CA ARG A 288 -17.72 -5.09 4.00
C ARG A 288 -18.69 -6.28 4.04
N HIS A 289 -19.08 -6.81 2.89
CA HIS A 289 -20.06 -7.89 2.76
C HIS A 289 -19.65 -8.76 1.58
N ASP A 290 -19.98 -10.05 1.60
CA ASP A 290 -19.64 -11.06 0.57
C ASP A 290 -20.35 -10.83 -0.79
N LEU A 291 -20.49 -9.57 -1.21
CA LEU A 291 -21.23 -9.14 -2.38
C LEU A 291 -20.44 -8.06 -3.13
N LYS A 292 -20.22 -8.25 -4.42
CA LYS A 292 -19.67 -7.23 -5.32
C LYS A 292 -20.81 -6.39 -5.90
N ARG A 293 -21.24 -5.37 -5.13
CA ARG A 293 -22.44 -4.57 -5.42
C ARG A 293 -22.42 -3.83 -6.76
N THR A 294 -21.25 -3.55 -7.32
CA THR A 294 -21.12 -2.85 -8.61
C THR A 294 -19.84 -3.28 -9.32
N VAL A 295 -19.91 -3.30 -10.65
CA VAL A 295 -18.77 -3.49 -11.57
C VAL A 295 -18.23 -2.18 -12.14
N PHE A 296 -18.87 -1.04 -11.82
CA PHE A 296 -18.51 0.29 -12.33
C PHE A 296 -17.91 1.19 -11.24
N ASN A 297 -17.26 0.61 -10.23
CA ASN A 297 -16.62 1.40 -9.17
C ASN A 297 -15.66 2.43 -9.78
N SER A 298 -15.76 3.68 -9.33
CA SER A 298 -14.99 4.84 -9.81
C SER A 298 -15.24 5.28 -11.26
N LEU A 299 -16.03 4.54 -12.05
CA LEU A 299 -16.36 4.90 -13.44
C LEU A 299 -17.61 5.79 -13.56
N LEU A 300 -18.56 5.67 -12.62
CA LEU A 300 -19.83 6.40 -12.65
C LEU A 300 -19.67 7.85 -12.15
N LYS A 301 -20.07 8.82 -12.98
CA LYS A 301 -20.04 10.26 -12.67
C LYS A 301 -21.42 10.89 -12.91
N CYS A 302 -21.79 11.86 -12.09
CA CYS A 302 -23.02 12.63 -12.27
C CYS A 302 -22.79 13.65 -13.39
N GLU A 303 -23.57 13.60 -14.47
CA GLU A 303 -23.44 14.56 -15.57
C GLU A 303 -23.78 16.00 -15.13
N LEU A 304 -24.65 16.16 -14.11
CA LEU A 304 -25.09 17.48 -13.64
C LEU A 304 -24.04 18.23 -12.80
N CYS A 305 -23.21 17.52 -12.03
CA CYS A 305 -22.27 18.15 -11.09
C CYS A 305 -20.86 17.56 -11.11
N GLY A 306 -20.57 16.60 -11.98
CA GLY A 306 -19.28 15.92 -12.09
C GLY A 306 -18.91 14.99 -10.92
N SER A 307 -19.67 14.99 -9.82
CA SER A 307 -19.37 14.19 -8.63
C SER A 307 -19.54 12.68 -8.87
N ALA A 308 -18.90 11.87 -8.04
CA ALA A 308 -19.03 10.42 -8.12
C ALA A 308 -20.47 9.95 -7.83
N LEU A 309 -20.87 8.86 -8.48
CA LEU A 309 -22.14 8.19 -8.22
C LEU A 309 -21.87 6.91 -7.42
N GLY A 310 -22.32 6.90 -6.17
CA GLY A 310 -22.20 5.74 -5.29
C GLY A 310 -23.38 4.77 -5.43
N VAL A 311 -23.07 3.47 -5.41
CA VAL A 311 -24.08 2.40 -5.37
C VAL A 311 -24.35 2.02 -3.91
N SER A 312 -25.61 2.05 -3.51
CA SER A 312 -26.05 1.67 -2.16
C SER A 312 -27.26 0.75 -2.23
N SER A 313 -27.44 -0.07 -1.20
CA SER A 313 -28.59 -0.96 -1.11
C SER A 313 -29.39 -0.72 0.16
N THR A 314 -30.71 -0.74 0.04
CA THR A 314 -31.65 -0.60 1.16
C THR A 314 -32.78 -1.59 0.95
N SER A 315 -33.07 -2.41 1.96
CA SER A 315 -34.17 -3.39 1.95
C SER A 315 -34.19 -4.30 0.71
N GLY A 316 -33.03 -4.80 0.29
CA GLY A 316 -32.88 -5.68 -0.88
C GLY A 316 -32.80 -4.97 -2.23
N TYR A 317 -33.13 -3.68 -2.32
CA TYR A 317 -33.01 -2.90 -3.56
C TYR A 317 -31.66 -2.20 -3.63
N THR A 318 -31.02 -2.26 -4.80
CA THR A 318 -29.74 -1.58 -5.07
C THR A 318 -29.95 -0.41 -6.02
N TYR A 319 -29.43 0.76 -5.64
CA TYR A 319 -29.64 2.02 -6.33
C TYR A 319 -28.36 2.83 -6.47
N ILE A 320 -28.31 3.64 -7.52
CA ILE A 320 -27.28 4.65 -7.76
C ILE A 320 -27.77 5.97 -7.16
N LYS A 321 -26.88 6.69 -6.47
CA LYS A 321 -27.14 8.04 -5.96
C LYS A 321 -25.90 8.91 -6.10
N CYS A 322 -26.08 10.17 -6.48
CA CYS A 322 -25.00 11.16 -6.50
C CYS A 322 -24.46 11.43 -5.10
N ASP A 323 -23.14 11.39 -4.94
CA ASP A 323 -22.50 11.60 -3.64
C ASP A 323 -22.66 13.04 -3.14
N ASN A 324 -22.59 14.03 -4.03
CA ASN A 324 -22.82 15.43 -3.66
C ASN A 324 -24.29 15.68 -3.26
N ALA A 325 -25.24 15.04 -3.94
CA ALA A 325 -26.65 15.06 -3.55
C ALA A 325 -26.87 14.34 -2.20
N ARG A 326 -26.15 13.25 -1.94
CA ARG A 326 -26.19 12.52 -0.65
C ARG A 326 -25.63 13.37 0.49
N ALA A 327 -24.62 14.19 0.22
CA ALA A 327 -23.99 15.10 1.17
C ALA A 327 -24.73 16.46 1.31
N ASN A 328 -25.91 16.62 0.69
CA ASN A 328 -26.68 17.87 0.66
C ASN A 328 -25.94 19.07 0.03
N GLY A 329 -24.95 18.85 -0.84
CA GLY A 329 -24.18 19.90 -1.51
C GLY A 329 -24.85 20.51 -2.75
N GLY A 330 -26.20 20.60 -2.76
CA GLY A 330 -26.97 21.34 -3.77
C GLY A 330 -27.22 20.63 -5.11
N CYS A 331 -26.78 19.38 -5.30
CA CYS A 331 -27.04 18.65 -6.55
C CYS A 331 -28.43 17.98 -6.53
N THR A 332 -29.21 18.18 -7.59
CA THR A 332 -30.50 17.49 -7.85
C THR A 332 -30.33 16.12 -8.52
N GLY A 333 -29.11 15.56 -8.43
CA GLY A 333 -28.71 14.28 -9.03
C GLY A 333 -29.60 13.12 -8.61
N VAL A 334 -29.81 12.19 -9.54
CA VAL A 334 -30.96 11.30 -9.51
C VAL A 334 -30.69 9.98 -8.77
N LEU A 335 -31.72 9.51 -8.06
CA LEU A 335 -31.84 8.16 -7.52
C LEU A 335 -32.40 7.22 -8.60
N MET A 336 -31.72 6.11 -8.87
CA MET A 336 -32.14 5.16 -9.90
C MET A 336 -31.78 3.71 -9.55
N ALA A 337 -32.54 2.75 -10.06
CA ALA A 337 -32.29 1.32 -9.84
C ALA A 337 -31.00 0.88 -10.55
N TYR A 338 -30.12 0.19 -9.82
CA TYR A 338 -28.80 -0.18 -10.32
C TYR A 338 -28.82 -1.38 -11.28
N MET A 339 -29.54 -2.47 -10.94
CA MET A 339 -29.49 -3.70 -11.75
C MET A 339 -30.01 -3.51 -13.19
N PRO A 340 -31.15 -2.82 -13.42
CA PRO A 340 -31.55 -2.37 -14.75
C PRO A 340 -30.46 -1.66 -15.53
N PHE A 341 -29.81 -0.70 -14.88
CA PHE A 341 -28.77 0.11 -15.49
C PHE A 341 -27.53 -0.72 -15.81
N GLU A 342 -27.10 -1.61 -14.90
CA GLU A 342 -25.95 -2.47 -15.14
C GLU A 342 -26.15 -3.38 -16.35
N LYS A 343 -27.31 -4.05 -16.44
CA LYS A 343 -27.64 -4.92 -17.57
C LYS A 343 -27.62 -4.16 -18.90
N ALA A 344 -28.27 -2.99 -18.92
CA ALA A 344 -28.32 -2.12 -20.08
C ALA A 344 -26.93 -1.65 -20.52
N ILE A 345 -26.07 -1.27 -19.58
CA ILE A 345 -24.72 -0.81 -19.92
C ILE A 345 -23.88 -1.98 -20.43
N LEU A 346 -23.87 -3.12 -19.72
CA LEU A 346 -23.06 -4.28 -20.11
C LEU A 346 -23.44 -4.84 -21.48
N SER A 347 -24.73 -4.84 -21.86
CA SER A 347 -25.13 -5.34 -23.18
C SER A 347 -24.71 -4.45 -24.37
N HIS A 348 -24.20 -3.24 -24.12
CA HIS A 348 -23.83 -2.28 -25.18
C HIS A 348 -22.40 -1.75 -25.10
N ILE A 349 -21.62 -2.14 -24.09
CA ILE A 349 -20.21 -1.75 -24.08
C ILE A 349 -19.50 -2.50 -25.21
N LYS A 350 -18.85 -1.74 -26.09
CA LYS A 350 -17.96 -2.28 -27.12
C LYS A 350 -16.59 -2.61 -26.52
N ASP A 351 -15.79 -3.40 -27.23
CA ASP A 351 -14.35 -3.54 -26.97
C ASP A 351 -13.91 -4.22 -25.66
N ILE A 352 -14.81 -4.96 -25.01
CA ILE A 352 -14.46 -5.83 -23.87
C ILE A 352 -14.02 -7.20 -24.40
N ASP A 353 -12.86 -7.67 -23.94
CA ASP A 353 -12.43 -9.06 -24.14
C ASP A 353 -13.11 -9.96 -23.08
N ILE A 354 -14.25 -10.55 -23.46
CA ILE A 354 -15.08 -11.35 -22.56
C ILE A 354 -14.43 -12.71 -22.25
N SER A 355 -13.59 -13.22 -23.14
CA SER A 355 -12.89 -14.50 -22.97
C SER A 355 -12.01 -14.52 -21.70
N ARG A 356 -11.54 -13.35 -21.26
CA ARG A 356 -10.71 -13.17 -20.05
C ARG A 356 -11.46 -13.03 -18.74
N VAL A 357 -12.73 -12.64 -18.79
CA VAL A 357 -13.59 -12.68 -17.60
C VAL A 357 -13.82 -14.14 -17.17
N ILE A 358 -13.83 -15.05 -18.15
CA ILE A 358 -14.16 -16.47 -18.00
C ILE A 358 -12.91 -17.33 -17.75
N ASN A 359 -11.80 -17.13 -18.49
CA ASN A 359 -10.59 -17.96 -18.36
C ASN A 359 -9.54 -17.40 -17.39
N ILE A 360 -8.94 -18.30 -16.59
CA ILE A 360 -7.94 -17.99 -15.55
C ILE A 360 -6.51 -17.90 -16.14
N ASP A 361 -6.28 -18.52 -17.31
CA ASP A 361 -4.94 -18.79 -17.86
C ASP A 361 -4.45 -17.80 -18.92
N SER A 362 -4.98 -16.57 -18.99
CA SER A 362 -4.53 -15.62 -20.01
C SER A 362 -3.24 -14.92 -19.59
N THR A 363 -2.12 -15.31 -20.21
CA THR A 363 -0.88 -14.54 -20.30
C THR A 363 -1.18 -13.07 -20.63
N ILE A 364 -0.50 -12.13 -19.96
CA ILE A 364 -0.63 -10.69 -20.25
C ILE A 364 -0.32 -10.47 -21.73
N SER A 365 -1.31 -10.00 -22.50
CA SER A 365 -1.11 -9.76 -23.93
C SER A 365 -0.45 -8.40 -24.17
N ASN A 366 0.18 -8.23 -25.33
CA ASN A 366 0.73 -6.92 -25.73
C ASN A 366 -0.34 -5.82 -25.71
N ILE A 367 -1.57 -6.15 -26.14
CA ILE A 367 -2.73 -5.26 -26.09
C ILE A 367 -3.03 -4.79 -24.65
N ASP A 368 -2.85 -5.62 -23.62
CA ASP A 368 -3.06 -5.20 -22.22
C ASP A 368 -2.02 -4.20 -21.76
N ILE A 369 -0.77 -4.45 -22.14
CA ILE A 369 0.35 -3.57 -21.80
C ILE A 369 0.10 -2.21 -22.42
N LEU A 370 -0.29 -2.18 -23.71
CA LEU A 370 -0.64 -0.95 -24.41
C LEU A 370 -1.87 -0.25 -23.79
N LYS A 371 -2.95 -0.99 -23.45
CA LYS A 371 -4.12 -0.42 -22.76
C LYS A 371 -3.75 0.18 -21.41
N ALA A 372 -2.95 -0.53 -20.61
CA ALA A 372 -2.48 -0.04 -19.32
C ALA A 372 -1.63 1.22 -19.48
N GLU A 373 -0.71 1.23 -20.45
CA GLU A 373 0.13 2.38 -20.77
C GLU A 373 -0.71 3.60 -21.19
N VAL A 374 -1.76 3.42 -22.00
CA VAL A 374 -2.72 4.49 -22.34
C VAL A 374 -3.35 5.10 -21.08
N VAL A 375 -3.85 4.25 -20.18
CA VAL A 375 -4.50 4.71 -18.93
C VAL A 375 -3.50 5.48 -18.05
N GLU A 376 -2.26 5.00 -17.95
CA GLU A 376 -1.22 5.66 -17.16
C GLU A 376 -0.80 7.01 -17.77
N LEU A 377 -0.55 7.06 -19.07
CA LEU A 377 -0.19 8.30 -19.77
C LEU A 377 -1.30 9.34 -19.68
N GLU A 378 -2.57 8.96 -19.84
CA GLU A 378 -3.69 9.90 -19.68
C GLU A 378 -3.78 10.44 -18.25
N SER A 379 -3.62 9.57 -17.24
CA SER A 379 -3.58 10.01 -15.84
C SER A 379 -2.40 10.95 -15.57
N TYR A 380 -1.26 10.70 -16.21
CA TYR A 380 -0.07 11.52 -16.07
C TYR A 380 -0.25 12.90 -16.72
N ILE A 381 -0.79 12.96 -17.94
CA ILE A 381 -1.16 14.20 -18.63
C ILE A 381 -2.19 14.99 -17.81
N GLN A 382 -3.18 14.31 -17.20
CA GLN A 382 -4.17 14.97 -16.35
C GLN A 382 -3.53 15.62 -15.12
N SER A 383 -2.51 14.97 -14.52
CA SER A 383 -1.78 15.51 -13.38
C SER A 383 -0.99 16.79 -13.75
N PHE A 384 -0.33 16.81 -14.90
CA PHE A 384 0.31 18.02 -15.42
C PHE A 384 -0.69 19.12 -15.70
N THR A 385 -1.81 18.78 -16.34
CA THR A 385 -2.84 19.76 -16.72
C THR A 385 -3.44 20.42 -15.48
N ALA A 386 -3.75 19.64 -14.45
CA ALA A 386 -4.23 20.16 -13.16
C ALA A 386 -3.15 21.00 -12.44
N GLY A 387 -1.88 20.59 -12.48
CA GLY A 387 -0.76 21.35 -11.91
C GLY A 387 -0.57 22.70 -12.60
N ILE A 388 -0.61 22.71 -13.93
CA ILE A 388 -0.52 23.92 -14.77
C ILE A 388 -1.69 24.87 -14.47
N GLU A 389 -2.91 24.35 -14.36
CA GLU A 389 -4.09 25.16 -14.09
C GLU A 389 -4.04 25.77 -12.68
N ASN A 390 -3.57 25.01 -11.68
CA ASN A 390 -3.35 25.52 -10.33
C ASN A 390 -2.31 26.65 -10.31
N LEU A 391 -1.18 26.49 -11.01
CA LEU A 391 -0.17 27.56 -11.13
C LEU A 391 -0.75 28.82 -11.77
N LYS A 392 -1.55 28.67 -12.84
CA LYS A 392 -2.25 29.79 -13.48
C LYS A 392 -3.22 30.50 -12.53
N GLN A 393 -3.99 29.75 -11.74
CA GLN A 393 -4.89 30.32 -10.72
C GLN A 393 -4.12 31.10 -9.64
N GLN A 394 -2.89 30.69 -9.33
CA GLN A 394 -1.99 31.40 -8.43
C GLN A 394 -1.20 32.54 -9.10
N GLY A 395 -1.47 32.85 -10.38
CA GLY A 395 -0.75 33.88 -11.14
C GLY A 395 0.71 33.51 -11.47
N ARG A 396 1.08 32.24 -11.38
CA ARG A 396 2.42 31.72 -11.67
C ARG A 396 2.49 31.10 -13.05
N LEU A 397 3.63 31.27 -13.71
CA LEU A 397 3.90 30.62 -15.00
C LEU A 397 4.25 29.13 -14.78
N PRO A 398 3.76 28.23 -15.64
CA PRO A 398 4.23 26.85 -15.68
C PRO A 398 5.73 26.78 -15.99
N THR A 399 6.44 25.85 -15.37
CA THR A 399 7.84 25.59 -15.70
C THR A 399 7.97 24.92 -17.07
N PHE A 400 9.09 25.13 -17.75
CA PHE A 400 9.39 24.48 -19.03
C PHE A 400 9.31 22.96 -18.91
N ASP A 401 9.90 22.37 -17.86
CA ASP A 401 9.89 20.93 -17.61
C ASP A 401 8.48 20.34 -17.49
N MET A 402 7.51 21.10 -16.94
CA MET A 402 6.12 20.65 -16.87
C MET A 402 5.42 20.66 -18.22
N LEU A 403 5.75 21.64 -19.08
CA LEU A 403 5.21 21.74 -20.43
C LEU A 403 5.82 20.68 -21.36
N ASP A 404 7.15 20.52 -21.29
CA ASP A 404 7.91 19.54 -22.04
C ASP A 404 7.52 18.10 -21.63
N GLY A 405 7.46 17.83 -20.32
CA GLY A 405 7.00 16.52 -19.81
C GLY A 405 5.56 16.20 -20.21
N LYS A 406 4.68 17.20 -20.26
CA LYS A 406 3.31 17.03 -20.78
C LYS A 406 3.32 16.71 -22.28
N ALA A 407 4.07 17.47 -23.09
CA ALA A 407 4.14 17.28 -24.54
C ALA A 407 4.69 15.89 -24.89
N GLN A 408 5.76 15.45 -24.22
CA GLN A 408 6.32 14.11 -24.41
C GLN A 408 5.32 13.00 -24.06
N ALA A 409 4.55 13.18 -22.98
CA ALA A 409 3.50 12.23 -22.61
C ALA A 409 2.35 12.20 -23.63
N GLU A 410 1.98 13.35 -24.20
CA GLU A 410 0.97 13.47 -25.27
C GLU A 410 1.43 12.79 -26.57
N ASP A 411 2.68 13.00 -26.99
CA ASP A 411 3.26 12.33 -28.16
C ASP A 411 3.29 10.81 -27.98
N ARG A 412 3.77 10.34 -26.82
CA ARG A 412 3.80 8.91 -26.49
C ARG A 412 2.40 8.30 -26.49
N LEU A 413 1.42 9.01 -25.92
CA LEU A 413 0.02 8.56 -25.91
C LEU A 413 -0.51 8.40 -27.33
N GLN A 414 -0.20 9.32 -28.23
CA GLN A 414 -0.61 9.25 -29.63
C GLN A 414 -0.03 8.02 -30.34
N ASP A 415 1.25 7.71 -30.10
CA ASP A 415 1.91 6.54 -30.70
C ASP A 415 1.37 5.22 -30.16
N VAL A 416 1.12 5.13 -28.86
CA VAL A 416 0.53 3.94 -28.23
C VAL A 416 -0.89 3.72 -28.75
N LYS A 417 -1.72 4.77 -28.86
CA LYS A 417 -3.08 4.67 -29.43
C LYS A 417 -3.06 4.20 -30.89
N LYS A 418 -2.13 4.70 -31.73
CA LYS A 418 -1.95 4.21 -33.11
C LYS A 418 -1.59 2.72 -33.16
N THR A 419 -0.67 2.29 -32.30
CA THR A 419 -0.25 0.88 -32.22
C THR A 419 -1.40 -0.01 -31.79
N LEU A 420 -2.18 0.42 -30.80
CA LEU A 420 -3.34 -0.30 -30.29
C LEU A 420 -4.48 -0.40 -31.33
N ALA A 421 -4.67 0.63 -32.15
CA ALA A 421 -5.61 0.58 -33.27
C ALA A 421 -5.17 -0.44 -34.34
N ALA A 422 -3.88 -0.48 -34.68
CA ALA A 422 -3.34 -1.42 -35.66
C ALA A 422 -3.43 -2.88 -35.20
N GLU A 423 -3.18 -3.19 -33.92
CA GLU A 423 -3.34 -4.54 -33.37
C GLU A 423 -4.82 -4.98 -33.26
N ARG A 424 -5.76 -4.02 -33.24
CA ARG A 424 -7.21 -4.29 -33.17
C ARG A 424 -7.82 -4.71 -34.50
N ASP A 425 -7.41 -4.10 -35.61
CA ASP A 425 -7.96 -4.43 -36.93
C ASP A 425 -7.68 -5.91 -37.33
N THR A 426 -6.70 -6.54 -36.67
CA THR A 426 -6.40 -7.98 -36.80
C THR A 426 -7.24 -8.90 -35.90
N ALA A 427 -7.94 -8.38 -34.90
CA ALA A 427 -8.71 -9.17 -33.93
C ALA A 427 -10.23 -9.00 -34.15
N ASN A 428 -10.88 -10.04 -34.68
CA ASN A 428 -12.35 -10.08 -34.78
C ASN A 428 -12.99 -9.93 -33.39
N VAL A 429 -13.56 -8.76 -33.10
CA VAL A 429 -14.35 -8.52 -31.89
C VAL A 429 -15.70 -9.22 -32.05
N SER A 430 -15.74 -10.50 -31.68
CA SER A 430 -16.99 -11.24 -31.54
C SER A 430 -17.76 -10.71 -30.33
N ASN A 431 -18.99 -10.23 -30.54
CA ASN A 431 -19.99 -9.99 -29.49
C ASN A 431 -20.29 -11.32 -28.79
N LEU A 432 -19.50 -11.66 -27.76
CA LEU A 432 -19.79 -12.79 -26.88
C LEU A 432 -20.79 -12.33 -25.84
N GLU A 433 -21.84 -13.12 -25.60
CA GLU A 433 -22.79 -12.84 -24.53
C GLU A 433 -22.16 -13.12 -23.16
N PHE A 434 -22.35 -12.23 -22.20
CA PHE A 434 -21.92 -12.47 -20.82
C PHE A 434 -22.68 -13.68 -20.24
N SER A 435 -22.00 -14.50 -19.42
CA SER A 435 -22.67 -15.50 -18.60
C SER A 435 -23.82 -14.86 -17.82
N SER A 436 -24.98 -15.52 -17.75
CA SER A 436 -26.15 -15.05 -16.98
C SER A 436 -25.81 -14.75 -15.51
N ASP A 437 -24.75 -15.37 -15.02
CA ASP A 437 -24.30 -15.30 -13.63
C ASP A 437 -23.48 -14.05 -13.32
N ILE A 438 -23.06 -13.27 -14.32
CA ILE A 438 -22.29 -12.03 -14.11
C ILE A 438 -23.09 -10.99 -13.33
N HIS A 439 -24.42 -11.04 -13.44
CA HIS A 439 -25.33 -10.12 -12.74
C HIS A 439 -25.66 -10.56 -11.31
N LYS A 440 -25.21 -11.74 -10.87
CA LYS A 440 -25.40 -12.20 -9.48
C LYS A 440 -24.40 -11.50 -8.57
N LEU A 441 -24.87 -10.81 -7.54
CA LEU A 441 -24.00 -10.01 -6.65
C LEU A 441 -23.01 -10.88 -5.86
N GLU A 442 -23.35 -12.16 -5.68
CA GLU A 442 -22.57 -13.22 -5.03
C GLU A 442 -21.39 -13.71 -5.90
N ASN A 443 -21.43 -13.47 -7.21
CA ASN A 443 -20.38 -13.85 -8.14
C ASN A 443 -19.22 -12.84 -8.09
N ILE A 444 -18.52 -12.80 -6.95
CA ILE A 444 -17.50 -11.78 -6.67
C ILE A 444 -16.31 -11.90 -7.62
N ILE A 445 -15.95 -13.12 -8.02
CA ILE A 445 -14.76 -13.40 -8.83
C ILE A 445 -14.95 -12.81 -10.22
N GLU A 446 -15.98 -13.25 -10.95
CA GLU A 446 -16.22 -12.78 -12.33
C GLU A 446 -16.53 -11.29 -12.36
N ARG A 447 -17.29 -10.77 -11.39
CA ARG A 447 -17.58 -9.33 -11.30
C ARG A 447 -16.36 -8.48 -10.99
N SER A 448 -15.40 -8.99 -10.21
CA SER A 448 -14.14 -8.26 -9.95
C SER A 448 -13.23 -8.26 -11.18
N ARG A 449 -13.15 -9.38 -11.91
CA ARG A 449 -12.41 -9.46 -13.17
C ARG A 449 -13.01 -8.53 -14.23
N LEU A 450 -14.34 -8.56 -14.38
CA LEU A 450 -15.06 -7.65 -15.25
C LEU A 450 -14.80 -6.19 -14.90
N GLU A 451 -14.81 -5.83 -13.62
CA GLU A 451 -14.48 -4.45 -13.19
C GLU A 451 -13.05 -4.04 -13.60
N VAL A 452 -12.07 -4.94 -13.54
CA VAL A 452 -10.70 -4.66 -14.00
C VAL A 452 -10.68 -4.42 -15.52
N GLU A 453 -11.30 -5.30 -16.30
CA GLU A 453 -11.36 -5.15 -17.77
C GLU A 453 -12.12 -3.90 -18.20
N LEU A 454 -13.23 -3.58 -17.51
CA LEU A 454 -14.00 -2.36 -17.75
C LEU A 454 -13.16 -1.11 -17.53
N ARG A 455 -12.29 -1.07 -16.51
CA ARG A 455 -11.41 0.09 -16.24
C ARG A 455 -10.32 0.27 -17.30
N LYS A 456 -9.88 -0.80 -17.96
CA LYS A 456 -8.90 -0.71 -19.06
C LYS A 456 -9.51 -0.09 -20.32
N VAL A 457 -10.83 -0.18 -20.47
CA VAL A 457 -11.54 0.20 -21.70
C VAL A 457 -12.31 1.52 -21.53
N ILE A 458 -12.97 1.69 -20.38
CA ILE A 458 -13.88 2.81 -20.10
C ILE A 458 -13.17 3.86 -19.25
N LYS A 459 -13.17 5.10 -19.76
CA LYS A 459 -12.65 6.28 -19.07
C LYS A 459 -13.63 6.82 -18.04
N ARG A 460 -14.90 6.98 -18.43
CA ARG A 460 -15.99 7.41 -17.54
C ARG A 460 -17.36 7.07 -18.11
N ILE A 461 -18.35 6.98 -17.22
CA ILE A 461 -19.76 6.88 -17.56
C ILE A 461 -20.47 8.05 -16.88
N ALA A 462 -20.81 9.09 -17.64
CA ALA A 462 -21.56 10.24 -17.14
C ALA A 462 -23.06 9.95 -17.22
N VAL A 463 -23.76 10.06 -16.10
CA VAL A 463 -25.17 9.69 -16.00
C VAL A 463 -26.01 10.88 -15.54
N LYS A 464 -27.10 11.13 -16.27
CA LYS A 464 -28.24 11.93 -15.84
C LYS A 464 -29.51 11.15 -15.98
N ALA A 465 -30.56 11.61 -15.33
CA ALA A 465 -31.88 11.04 -15.51
C ALA A 465 -32.94 12.13 -15.40
N ASN A 466 -34.04 11.95 -16.13
CA ASN A 466 -35.24 12.77 -16.04
C ASN A 466 -36.40 11.93 -15.48
N LYS A 467 -37.66 12.37 -15.59
CA LYS A 467 -38.79 11.60 -15.05
C LYS A 467 -38.98 10.22 -15.70
N THR A 468 -38.61 10.07 -16.97
CA THR A 468 -38.94 8.89 -17.79
C THR A 468 -37.69 8.07 -18.15
N TYR A 469 -36.59 8.77 -18.46
CA TYR A 469 -35.38 8.21 -19.03
C TYR A 469 -34.15 8.43 -18.15
N ILE A 470 -33.20 7.53 -18.30
CA ILE A 470 -31.82 7.67 -17.86
C ILE A 470 -30.99 7.83 -19.12
N THR A 471 -30.07 8.79 -19.11
CA THR A 471 -29.07 9.00 -20.15
C THR A 471 -27.72 8.62 -19.58
N ALA A 472 -27.01 7.73 -20.26
CA ALA A 472 -25.63 7.35 -19.92
C ALA A 472 -24.71 7.67 -21.09
N ASP A 473 -23.75 8.56 -20.88
CA ASP A 473 -22.67 8.89 -21.81
C ASP A 473 -21.41 8.11 -21.43
N ILE A 474 -21.02 7.17 -22.28
CA ILE A 474 -19.84 6.32 -22.07
C ILE A 474 -18.68 6.87 -22.91
N SER A 475 -17.55 7.15 -22.27
CA SER A 475 -16.30 7.57 -22.91
C SER A 475 -15.24 6.45 -22.78
N TYR A 476 -14.52 6.17 -23.86
CA TYR A 476 -13.52 5.10 -23.96
C TYR A 476 -12.08 5.64 -23.97
N TYR A 477 -11.11 4.82 -23.56
CA TYR A 477 -9.67 5.16 -23.67
C TYR A 477 -9.13 4.98 -25.09
N ASN A 478 -9.58 3.91 -25.76
CA ASN A 478 -9.04 3.48 -27.05
C ASN A 478 -9.56 4.32 -28.22
N ASP A 479 -10.67 5.02 -28.02
CA ASP A 479 -11.26 5.88 -29.03
C ASP A 479 -11.87 7.12 -28.38
N ASP A 480 -11.17 8.25 -28.50
CA ASP A 480 -11.63 9.55 -28.00
C ASP A 480 -12.83 10.08 -28.83
N ASN A 481 -13.05 9.52 -30.02
CA ASN A 481 -14.04 9.93 -30.98
C ASN A 481 -15.34 9.15 -30.85
N ILE A 482 -15.33 7.94 -30.26
CA ILE A 482 -16.52 7.15 -30.02
C ILE A 482 -17.13 7.48 -28.65
N LYS A 483 -18.38 7.97 -28.66
CA LYS A 483 -19.21 8.12 -27.46
C LYS A 483 -20.53 7.40 -27.67
N HIS A 484 -20.95 6.63 -26.66
CA HIS A 484 -22.28 6.02 -26.66
C HIS A 484 -23.21 6.75 -25.72
N ILE A 485 -24.42 7.02 -26.20
CA ILE A 485 -25.52 7.59 -25.42
C ILE A 485 -26.60 6.51 -25.32
N LEU A 486 -26.83 5.98 -24.12
CA LEU A 486 -27.92 5.04 -23.89
C LEU A 486 -29.11 5.76 -23.26
N LEU A 487 -30.29 5.63 -23.89
CA LEU A 487 -31.57 6.08 -23.35
C LEU A 487 -32.31 4.88 -22.73
N ILE A 488 -32.25 4.78 -21.39
CA ILE A 488 -32.83 3.65 -20.65
C ILE A 488 -34.15 4.09 -20.01
N HIS A 489 -35.24 3.37 -20.29
CA HIS A 489 -36.54 3.67 -19.69
C HIS A 489 -36.58 3.24 -18.21
N LYS A 490 -36.84 4.17 -17.29
CA LYS A 490 -36.75 3.95 -15.83
C LYS A 490 -37.58 2.79 -15.29
N LYS A 491 -38.83 2.65 -15.76
CA LYS A 491 -39.75 1.60 -15.28
C LYS A 491 -39.52 0.24 -15.93
N LYS A 492 -39.30 0.21 -17.25
CA LYS A 492 -39.18 -1.02 -18.02
C LYS A 492 -37.78 -1.64 -17.95
N ALA A 493 -36.76 -0.87 -17.58
CA ALA A 493 -35.37 -1.34 -17.55
C ALA A 493 -34.82 -1.78 -18.93
N ILE A 494 -35.45 -1.31 -20.02
CA ILE A 494 -35.06 -1.63 -21.40
C ILE A 494 -34.44 -0.37 -22.00
N ILE A 495 -33.44 -0.57 -22.86
CA ILE A 495 -32.89 0.48 -23.70
C ILE A 495 -33.90 0.74 -24.80
N GLU A 496 -34.52 1.91 -24.78
CA GLU A 496 -35.47 2.27 -25.83
C GLU A 496 -34.71 2.80 -27.04
N ALA A 497 -33.63 3.56 -26.83
CA ALA A 497 -32.82 4.07 -27.92
C ALA A 497 -31.33 4.19 -27.56
N MET A 498 -30.48 4.10 -28.59
CA MET A 498 -29.03 4.16 -28.50
C MET A 498 -28.50 5.16 -29.51
N GLY A 499 -27.68 6.09 -29.04
CA GLY A 499 -26.88 6.98 -29.86
C GLY A 499 -25.42 6.54 -29.92
N GLU A 500 -24.85 6.54 -31.11
CA GLU A 500 -23.41 6.45 -31.33
C GLU A 500 -22.93 7.76 -31.95
N ILE A 501 -21.93 8.36 -31.33
CA ILE A 501 -21.24 9.53 -31.85
C ILE A 501 -19.85 9.03 -32.22
N SER A 502 -19.48 9.24 -33.47
CA SER A 502 -18.13 8.99 -33.98
C SER A 502 -17.60 10.27 -34.63
N GLN A 503 -16.28 10.42 -34.68
CA GLN A 503 -15.64 11.52 -35.38
C GLN A 503 -14.66 10.97 -36.43
N GLN A 504 -14.85 11.37 -37.69
CA GLN A 504 -13.99 11.05 -38.81
C GLN A 504 -13.45 12.35 -39.40
N GLY A 505 -12.16 12.64 -39.14
CA GLY A 505 -11.55 13.91 -39.52
C GLY A 505 -12.24 15.10 -38.86
N ARG A 506 -12.79 16.02 -39.66
CA ARG A 506 -13.56 17.18 -39.17
C ARG A 506 -15.05 16.88 -38.95
N TRP A 507 -15.55 15.75 -39.41
CA TRP A 507 -16.97 15.42 -39.35
C TRP A 507 -17.28 14.54 -38.14
N ARG A 508 -18.33 14.90 -37.41
CA ARG A 508 -18.96 14.11 -36.35
C ARG A 508 -20.26 13.53 -36.86
N ILE A 509 -20.38 12.23 -36.68
CA ILE A 509 -21.55 11.47 -37.09
C ILE A 509 -22.28 11.05 -35.82
N TYR A 510 -23.49 11.57 -35.65
CA TYR A 510 -24.43 11.20 -34.60
C TYR A 510 -25.43 10.23 -35.21
N SER A 511 -25.34 8.96 -34.91
CA SER A 511 -26.33 7.96 -35.33
C SER A 511 -27.19 7.56 -34.14
N PHE A 512 -28.50 7.45 -34.30
CA PHE A 512 -29.40 7.05 -33.24
C PHE A 512 -30.36 5.96 -33.73
N LEU A 513 -30.40 4.88 -32.97
CA LEU A 513 -31.15 3.67 -33.26
C LEU A 513 -32.17 3.45 -32.16
N GLU A 514 -33.43 3.19 -32.53
CA GLU A 514 -34.51 2.80 -31.62
C GLU A 514 -34.96 1.40 -32.03
N SER A 515 -34.85 0.43 -31.12
CA SER A 515 -35.12 -0.99 -31.42
C SER A 515 -34.39 -1.55 -32.67
N GLY A 516 -33.18 -1.07 -32.95
CA GLY A 516 -32.35 -1.50 -34.09
C GLY A 516 -32.66 -0.80 -35.42
N VAL A 517 -33.65 0.09 -35.46
CA VAL A 517 -33.97 0.90 -36.65
C VAL A 517 -33.39 2.29 -36.49
N GLN A 518 -32.72 2.80 -37.52
CA GLN A 518 -32.12 4.13 -37.49
C GLN A 518 -33.23 5.18 -37.44
N VAL A 519 -33.30 5.92 -36.34
CA VAL A 519 -34.26 7.00 -36.11
C VAL A 519 -33.78 8.29 -36.73
N PHE A 520 -32.51 8.62 -36.49
CA PHE A 520 -31.89 9.77 -37.08
C PHE A 520 -30.38 9.58 -37.23
N ARG A 521 -29.78 10.27 -38.21
CA ARG A 521 -28.34 10.40 -38.40
C ARG A 521 -28.03 11.85 -38.71
N VAL A 522 -27.18 12.48 -37.90
CA VAL A 522 -26.65 13.82 -38.16
C VAL A 522 -25.17 13.73 -38.48
N GLU A 523 -24.75 14.37 -39.56
CA GLU A 523 -23.33 14.57 -39.86
C GLU A 523 -23.03 16.06 -39.76
N SER A 524 -22.17 16.45 -38.83
CA SER A 524 -21.81 17.85 -38.57
C SER A 524 -20.30 18.03 -38.59
N ASN A 525 -19.78 19.07 -39.23
CA ASN A 525 -18.37 19.46 -39.11
C ASN A 525 -18.14 20.67 -38.18
N GLY A 526 -19.18 21.11 -37.47
CA GLY A 526 -19.19 22.30 -36.63
C GLY A 526 -19.67 23.57 -37.34
N ASP A 527 -19.59 23.63 -38.68
CA ASP A 527 -20.05 24.76 -39.50
C ASP A 527 -21.33 24.43 -40.28
N VAL A 528 -21.44 23.18 -40.75
CA VAL A 528 -22.56 22.68 -41.58
C VAL A 528 -22.96 21.31 -41.06
N TRP A 529 -24.27 21.01 -41.12
CA TRP A 529 -24.79 19.69 -40.80
C TRP A 529 -25.82 19.19 -41.81
N THR A 530 -25.95 17.86 -41.88
CA THR A 530 -27.04 17.16 -42.59
C THR A 530 -27.77 16.26 -41.61
N LEU A 531 -29.08 16.06 -41.81
CA LEU A 531 -29.91 15.20 -40.97
C LEU A 531 -30.72 14.25 -41.84
N ALA A 532 -30.49 12.97 -41.64
CA ALA A 532 -31.38 11.93 -42.13
C ALA A 532 -32.29 11.45 -40.98
N ALA A 533 -33.58 11.26 -41.23
CA ALA A 533 -34.50 10.77 -40.20
C ALA A 533 -35.56 9.80 -40.76
N ALA A 534 -36.02 8.88 -39.92
CA ALA A 534 -37.01 7.88 -40.30
C ALA A 534 -38.40 8.50 -40.53
N ARG A 535 -39.04 8.17 -41.65
CA ARG A 535 -40.38 8.66 -42.04
C ARG A 535 -41.51 8.45 -41.02
N ASN A 536 -41.34 7.54 -40.08
CA ASN A 536 -42.34 7.21 -39.06
C ASN A 536 -42.22 8.04 -37.77
N LYS A 537 -41.35 9.07 -37.74
CA LYS A 537 -41.17 9.97 -36.60
C LYS A 537 -41.58 11.39 -36.94
N SER A 538 -42.20 12.08 -35.99
CA SER A 538 -42.52 13.49 -36.09
C SER A 538 -41.28 14.37 -35.84
N ILE A 539 -41.28 15.60 -36.38
CA ILE A 539 -40.21 16.59 -36.16
C ILE A 539 -39.98 16.84 -34.66
N ASN A 540 -41.05 16.89 -33.85
CA ASN A 540 -40.96 17.04 -32.39
C ASN A 540 -40.25 15.86 -31.70
N GLU A 541 -40.39 14.64 -32.23
CA GLU A 541 -39.68 13.47 -31.71
C GLU A 541 -38.20 13.53 -32.10
N ILE A 542 -37.89 13.91 -33.34
CA ILE A 542 -36.51 14.10 -33.81
C ILE A 542 -35.81 15.20 -33.00
N GLN A 543 -36.47 16.33 -32.75
CA GLN A 543 -35.94 17.40 -31.91
C GLN A 543 -35.61 16.93 -30.49
N LYS A 544 -36.46 16.09 -29.87
CA LYS A 544 -36.17 15.51 -28.55
C LYS A 544 -34.86 14.72 -28.56
N TYR A 545 -34.61 13.95 -29.60
CA TYR A 545 -33.35 13.24 -29.73
C TYR A 545 -32.17 14.18 -30.02
N MET A 546 -32.37 15.23 -30.82
CA MET A 546 -31.34 16.24 -31.08
C MET A 546 -30.94 17.04 -29.84
N THR A 547 -31.80 17.17 -28.83
CA THR A 547 -31.39 17.76 -27.53
C THR A 547 -30.26 16.98 -26.85
N MET A 548 -30.02 15.71 -27.23
CA MET A 548 -28.91 14.91 -26.71
C MET A 548 -27.56 15.27 -27.36
N MET A 549 -27.59 16.03 -28.47
CA MET A 549 -26.41 16.62 -29.13
C MET A 549 -26.05 17.99 -28.54
N VAL A 550 -26.98 18.65 -27.83
CA VAL A 550 -26.79 20.02 -27.31
C VAL A 550 -25.61 20.10 -26.35
N GLY A 551 -24.75 21.09 -26.57
CA GLY A 551 -23.51 21.32 -25.80
C GLY A 551 -22.33 20.48 -26.25
N ARG A 552 -22.47 19.72 -27.36
CA ARG A 552 -21.36 18.99 -27.99
C ARG A 552 -20.77 19.74 -29.19
N GLU A 553 -21.58 20.54 -29.86
CA GLU A 553 -21.16 21.48 -30.91
C GLU A 553 -20.82 22.87 -30.32
N PRO A 554 -20.18 23.78 -31.08
CA PRO A 554 -19.86 25.13 -30.62
C PRO A 554 -21.06 25.85 -30.00
N ILE A 555 -20.78 26.82 -29.13
CA ILE A 555 -21.82 27.55 -28.36
C ILE A 555 -22.87 28.20 -29.28
N ASP A 556 -22.47 28.60 -30.49
CA ASP A 556 -23.32 29.26 -31.48
C ASP A 556 -23.96 28.27 -32.49
N PHE A 557 -23.83 26.95 -32.26
CA PHE A 557 -24.41 25.94 -33.15
C PHE A 557 -25.94 25.96 -33.03
N ASP A 558 -26.62 26.22 -34.15
CA ASP A 558 -28.09 26.24 -34.20
C ASP A 558 -28.65 24.82 -34.34
N TYR A 559 -29.47 24.43 -33.37
CA TYR A 559 -30.13 23.12 -33.33
C TYR A 559 -31.57 23.17 -33.87
N TYR A 560 -31.96 24.28 -34.50
CA TYR A 560 -33.27 24.43 -35.12
C TYR A 560 -33.44 23.48 -36.32
N ILE A 561 -34.62 22.86 -36.43
CA ILE A 561 -34.94 21.89 -37.49
C ILE A 561 -36.22 22.34 -38.18
N ASN A 562 -36.16 22.46 -39.49
CA ASN A 562 -37.34 22.54 -40.36
C ASN A 562 -37.47 21.27 -41.22
N GLU A 563 -38.67 21.03 -41.75
CA GLU A 563 -38.98 19.82 -42.53
C GLU A 563 -38.15 19.70 -43.81
N ASP A 564 -37.81 20.82 -44.45
CA ASP A 564 -36.98 20.93 -45.64
C ASP A 564 -35.49 20.63 -45.39
N MET A 565 -35.07 20.60 -44.13
CA MET A 565 -33.70 20.26 -43.71
C MET A 565 -33.52 18.76 -43.43
N ILE A 566 -34.59 17.94 -43.54
CA ILE A 566 -34.59 16.52 -43.20
C ILE A 566 -34.56 15.66 -44.47
N GLU A 567 -33.52 14.84 -44.60
CA GLU A 567 -33.50 13.73 -45.55
C GLU A 567 -34.29 12.55 -44.98
N TRP A 568 -35.50 12.34 -45.47
CA TRP A 568 -36.38 11.28 -44.98
C TRP A 568 -36.00 9.91 -45.54
N ILE A 569 -35.42 9.06 -44.67
CA ILE A 569 -34.96 7.69 -44.95
C ILE A 569 -35.97 6.60 -44.56
#